data_AF-A7HIQ8-F1
#
_entry.id   AF-A7HIQ8-F1
#
_cell.length_a   1.000
_cell.length_b   1.000
_cell.length_c   1.000
_cell.angle_alpha   90.00
_cell.angle_beta   90.00
_cell.angle_gamma   90.00
#
_symmetry.space_group_name_H-M   'P 1'
#
loop_
_entity.id
_entity.type
_entity.pdbx_description
1 polymer ?
#
loop_
_entity_poly.entity_id
_entity_poly.type
_entity_poly.pdbx_seq_one_letter_code
_entity_poly.pdbx_strand_id
1 'polypeptide(L)'
;MKDCVRYAPMLGAREGDLSPEEQRALDAHLQACPACRALAADLAALDGLVGESLMARANARDFAPFVDGVMARVGVQGSAPARRHGFLGWFRAHPRAALASLVPVLAAVALVVYVRIEGDDGQIALFEMATEGEVTMVLQTSDGPVVLLGEEHS
;
A
#
# COMPACT_ATOMS: atom_id res chain seq x y z
N MET A 1 -2.11 -42.75 -55.81
CA MET A 1 -2.34 -41.37 -56.29
C MET A 1 -3.78 -40.91 -56.07
N LYS A 2 -4.81 -41.70 -56.43
CA LYS A 2 -6.21 -41.35 -56.14
C LYS A 2 -6.50 -41.17 -54.64
N ASP A 3 -5.89 -41.99 -53.79
CA ASP A 3 -6.09 -41.88 -52.34
C ASP A 3 -5.45 -40.63 -51.75
N CYS A 4 -4.37 -40.11 -52.35
CA CYS A 4 -3.68 -38.90 -51.88
C CYS A 4 -4.61 -37.66 -51.90
N VAL A 5 -5.53 -37.60 -52.87
CA VAL A 5 -6.50 -36.50 -52.99
C VAL A 5 -7.45 -36.46 -51.79
N ARG A 6 -7.79 -37.61 -51.23
CA ARG A 6 -8.63 -37.72 -50.03
C ARG A 6 -7.90 -37.22 -48.79
N TYR A 7 -6.61 -37.53 -48.64
CA TYR A 7 -5.83 -37.22 -47.45
C TYR A 7 -5.22 -35.82 -47.45
N ALA A 8 -5.00 -35.21 -48.62
CA ALA A 8 -4.44 -33.86 -48.74
C ALA A 8 -5.10 -32.80 -47.85
N PRO A 9 -6.45 -32.66 -47.78
CA PRO A 9 -7.07 -31.67 -46.89
C PRO A 9 -6.92 -32.00 -45.39
N MET A 10 -6.73 -33.26 -45.03
CA MET A 10 -6.57 -33.69 -43.63
C MET A 10 -5.18 -33.33 -43.06
N LEU A 11 -4.19 -33.07 -43.92
CA LEU A 11 -2.83 -32.71 -43.49
C LEU A 11 -2.75 -31.35 -42.78
N GLY A 12 -3.69 -30.44 -43.06
CA GLY A 12 -3.76 -29.12 -42.43
C GLY A 12 -4.80 -29.01 -41.32
N ALA A 13 -5.40 -30.13 -40.91
CA ALA A 13 -6.40 -30.17 -39.87
C ALA A 13 -5.77 -29.84 -38.50
N ARG A 14 -6.47 -29.05 -37.66
CA ARG A 14 -6.03 -28.71 -36.31
C ARG A 14 -6.46 -29.76 -35.29
N GLU A 15 -5.96 -29.62 -34.06
CA GLU A 15 -6.37 -30.48 -32.94
C GLU A 15 -7.89 -30.48 -32.78
N GLY A 16 -8.48 -31.68 -32.89
CA GLY A 16 -9.93 -31.89 -32.78
C GLY A 16 -10.71 -31.83 -34.09
N ASP A 17 -10.09 -31.45 -35.21
CA ASP A 17 -10.77 -31.38 -36.52
C ASP A 17 -10.99 -32.76 -37.15
N LEU A 18 -10.14 -33.74 -36.82
CA LEU A 18 -10.23 -35.11 -37.31
C LEU A 18 -10.79 -36.04 -36.24
N SER A 19 -11.69 -36.92 -36.65
CA SER A 19 -12.11 -38.02 -35.80
C SER A 19 -10.95 -39.00 -35.55
N PRO A 20 -10.98 -39.80 -34.46
CA PRO A 20 -9.94 -40.80 -34.18
C PRO A 20 -9.78 -41.86 -35.26
N GLU A 21 -10.81 -42.11 -36.07
CA GLU A 21 -10.77 -43.03 -37.21
C GLU A 21 -10.04 -42.40 -38.41
N GLU A 22 -10.34 -41.14 -38.71
CA GLU A 22 -9.67 -40.40 -39.78
C GLU A 22 -8.19 -40.20 -39.48
N GLN A 23 -7.84 -39.88 -38.23
CA GLN A 23 -6.46 -39.76 -37.80
C GLN A 23 -5.67 -41.05 -38.06
N ARG A 24 -6.20 -42.20 -37.63
CA ARG A 24 -5.57 -43.51 -37.87
C ARG A 24 -5.43 -43.82 -39.36
N ALA A 25 -6.43 -43.48 -40.17
CA ALA A 25 -6.39 -43.69 -41.61
C ALA A 25 -5.34 -42.79 -42.29
N LEU A 26 -5.20 -41.54 -41.85
CA LEU A 26 -4.19 -40.61 -42.32
C LEU A 26 -2.78 -41.10 -41.95
N ASP A 27 -2.57 -41.52 -40.71
CA ASP A 27 -1.28 -42.03 -40.23
C ASP A 27 -0.84 -43.26 -41.02
N ALA A 28 -1.76 -44.19 -41.28
CA ALA A 28 -1.50 -45.36 -42.12
C ALA A 28 -1.09 -44.94 -43.55
N HIS A 29 -1.73 -43.91 -44.11
CA HIS A 29 -1.35 -43.38 -45.42
C HIS A 29 0.04 -42.74 -45.41
N LEU A 30 0.38 -41.97 -44.39
CA LEU A 30 1.70 -41.31 -44.26
C LEU A 30 2.85 -42.31 -44.09
N GLN A 31 2.59 -43.46 -43.49
CA GLN A 31 3.57 -44.56 -43.43
C GLN A 31 3.85 -45.15 -44.82
N ALA A 32 2.83 -45.26 -45.68
CA ALA A 32 2.93 -45.86 -47.01
C ALA A 32 3.36 -44.87 -48.12
N CYS A 33 3.05 -43.58 -47.98
CA CYS A 33 3.20 -42.59 -49.05
C CYS A 33 4.27 -41.53 -48.73
N PRO A 34 5.45 -41.56 -49.40
CA PRO A 34 6.51 -40.58 -49.14
C PRO A 34 6.14 -39.16 -49.62
N ALA A 35 5.33 -39.02 -50.67
CA ALA A 35 4.93 -37.71 -51.20
C ALA A 35 4.03 -36.94 -50.20
N CYS A 36 3.06 -37.61 -49.59
CA CYS A 36 2.21 -37.00 -48.56
C CYS A 36 3.00 -36.70 -47.28
N ARG A 37 4.04 -37.50 -46.96
CA ARG A 37 4.94 -37.23 -45.84
C ARG A 37 5.79 -35.99 -46.07
N ALA A 38 6.33 -35.82 -47.28
CA ALA A 38 7.05 -34.60 -47.66
C ALA A 38 6.13 -33.37 -47.57
N LEU A 39 4.92 -33.47 -48.13
CA LEU A 39 3.93 -32.38 -48.05
C LEU A 39 3.56 -32.02 -46.59
N ALA A 40 3.39 -33.03 -45.72
CA ALA A 40 3.14 -32.80 -44.31
C ALA A 40 4.30 -32.06 -43.62
N ALA A 41 5.55 -32.42 -43.96
CA ALA A 41 6.73 -31.74 -43.43
C ALA A 41 6.83 -30.29 -43.93
N ASP A 42 6.52 -30.04 -45.21
CA ASP A 42 6.49 -28.69 -45.78
C ASP A 42 5.44 -27.81 -45.09
N LEU A 43 4.24 -28.35 -44.85
CA LEU A 43 3.18 -27.65 -44.11
C LEU A 43 3.60 -27.34 -42.67
N ALA A 44 4.21 -28.30 -41.97
CA ALA A 44 4.72 -28.08 -40.61
C ALA A 44 5.81 -27.00 -40.56
N ALA A 45 6.70 -26.96 -41.57
CA ALA A 45 7.71 -25.92 -41.68
C ALA A 45 7.09 -24.53 -41.92
N LEU A 46 6.08 -24.44 -42.80
CA LEU A 46 5.34 -23.20 -43.05
C LEU A 46 4.62 -22.72 -41.79
N ASP A 47 3.92 -23.59 -41.07
CA ASP A 47 3.24 -23.26 -39.82
C ASP A 47 4.23 -22.76 -38.75
N GLY A 48 5.41 -23.38 -38.67
CA GLY A 48 6.49 -22.92 -37.79
C GLY A 48 6.95 -21.50 -38.12
N LEU A 49 7.27 -21.23 -39.40
CA LEU A 49 7.73 -19.91 -39.86
C LEU A 49 6.66 -18.83 -39.65
N VAL A 50 5.40 -19.14 -39.99
CA VAL A 50 4.29 -18.21 -39.80
C VAL A 50 4.08 -17.97 -38.30
N GLY A 51 4.05 -19.03 -37.49
CA GLY A 51 3.91 -18.95 -36.04
C GLY A 51 4.99 -18.08 -35.40
N GLU A 52 6.26 -18.32 -35.74
CA GLU A 52 7.38 -17.52 -35.24
C GLU A 52 7.26 -16.04 -35.65
N SER A 53 6.91 -15.77 -36.90
CA SER A 53 6.73 -14.38 -37.37
C SER A 53 5.59 -13.66 -36.66
N LEU A 54 4.48 -14.36 -36.38
CA LEU A 54 3.33 -13.82 -35.68
C LEU A 54 3.66 -13.58 -34.20
N MET A 55 4.39 -14.49 -33.56
CA MET A 55 4.85 -14.33 -32.18
C MET A 55 5.84 -13.17 -32.04
N ALA A 56 6.80 -13.04 -32.95
CA ALA A 56 7.71 -11.90 -32.98
C ALA A 56 6.95 -10.57 -33.12
N ARG A 57 5.95 -10.52 -34.01
CA ARG A 57 5.08 -9.34 -34.16
C ARG A 57 4.23 -9.07 -32.93
N ALA A 58 3.71 -10.10 -32.27
CA ALA A 58 2.94 -9.96 -31.04
C ALA A 58 3.81 -9.41 -29.92
N ASN A 59 5.02 -9.94 -29.72
CA ASN A 59 5.95 -9.49 -28.69
C ASN A 59 6.43 -8.04 -28.89
N ALA A 60 6.44 -7.54 -30.13
CA ALA A 60 6.77 -6.16 -30.44
C ALA A 60 5.61 -5.16 -30.15
N ARG A 61 4.40 -5.64 -29.82
CA ARG A 61 3.25 -4.78 -29.52
C ARG A 61 3.21 -4.44 -28.04
N ASP A 62 2.85 -3.20 -27.74
CA ASP A 62 2.52 -2.78 -26.38
C ASP A 62 1.08 -3.16 -26.03
N PHE A 63 0.92 -4.06 -25.06
CA PHE A 63 -0.36 -4.48 -24.51
C PHE A 63 -0.70 -3.80 -23.17
N ALA A 64 0.14 -2.90 -22.65
CA ALA A 64 -0.09 -2.23 -21.38
C ALA A 64 -1.47 -1.54 -21.30
N PRO A 65 -1.96 -0.80 -22.33
CA PRO A 65 -3.27 -0.17 -22.27
C PRO A 65 -4.43 -1.18 -22.15
N PHE A 66 -4.29 -2.36 -22.77
CA PHE A 66 -5.28 -3.43 -22.66
C PHE A 66 -5.27 -4.04 -21.27
N VAL A 67 -4.08 -4.36 -20.74
CA VAL A 67 -3.92 -4.91 -19.38
C VAL A 67 -4.44 -3.93 -18.33
N ASP A 68 -4.10 -2.65 -18.43
CA ASP A 68 -4.61 -1.60 -17.54
C ASP A 68 -6.14 -1.54 -17.56
N GLY A 69 -6.75 -1.62 -18.75
CA GLY A 69 -8.20 -1.66 -18.91
C GLY A 69 -8.84 -2.90 -18.26
N VAL A 70 -8.23 -4.08 -18.41
CA VAL A 70 -8.68 -5.32 -17.76
C VAL A 70 -8.56 -5.19 -16.24
N MET A 71 -7.44 -4.71 -15.73
CA MET A 71 -7.19 -4.56 -14.30
C MET A 71 -8.11 -3.52 -13.67
N ALA A 72 -8.40 -2.42 -14.36
CA ALA A 72 -9.40 -1.45 -13.92
C ALA A 72 -10.80 -2.10 -13.81
N ARG A 73 -11.20 -2.89 -14.82
CA ARG A 73 -12.52 -3.56 -14.82
C ARG A 73 -12.62 -4.68 -13.78
N VAL A 74 -11.55 -5.44 -13.55
CA VAL A 74 -11.50 -6.50 -12.53
C VAL A 74 -11.43 -5.88 -11.12
N GLY A 75 -10.65 -4.83 -10.92
CA GLY A 75 -10.56 -4.10 -9.64
C GLY A 75 -11.86 -3.37 -9.26
N VAL A 76 -12.66 -2.94 -10.25
CA VAL A 76 -14.02 -2.43 -9.99
C VAL A 76 -14.97 -3.53 -9.50
N GLN A 77 -14.72 -4.79 -9.86
CA GLN A 77 -15.52 -5.95 -9.42
C GLN A 77 -14.99 -6.59 -8.13
N GLY A 78 -13.68 -6.51 -7.88
CA GLY A 78 -13.01 -7.03 -6.69
C GLY A 78 -12.58 -5.92 -5.75
N SER A 79 -13.35 -5.70 -4.68
CA SER A 79 -13.02 -4.85 -3.52
C SER A 79 -12.91 -3.35 -3.76
N ALA A 80 -14.02 -2.63 -3.54
CA ALA A 80 -13.91 -1.24 -3.09
C ALA A 80 -13.17 -1.23 -1.74
N PRO A 81 -12.09 -0.43 -1.55
CA PRO A 81 -11.49 -0.29 -0.25
C PRO A 81 -12.53 0.30 0.69
N ALA A 82 -12.87 -0.43 1.75
CA ALA A 82 -13.70 0.09 2.83
C ALA A 82 -13.07 1.40 3.31
N ARG A 83 -13.72 2.54 3.00
CA ARG A 83 -13.32 3.85 3.49
C ARG A 83 -13.36 3.80 5.01
N ARG A 84 -12.20 3.57 5.63
CA ARG A 84 -12.04 3.64 7.07
C ARG A 84 -12.18 5.11 7.45
N HIS A 85 -13.40 5.53 7.76
CA HIS A 85 -13.68 6.82 8.39
C HIS A 85 -13.10 6.79 9.81
N GLY A 86 -11.78 6.98 9.92
CA GLY A 86 -11.12 7.24 11.20
C GLY A 86 -11.51 8.61 11.75
N PHE A 87 -11.21 8.86 13.02
CA PHE A 87 -11.47 10.13 13.72
C PHE A 87 -11.03 11.36 12.89
N LEU A 88 -9.91 11.23 12.16
CA LEU A 88 -9.36 12.29 11.31
C LEU A 88 -10.27 12.66 10.12
N GLY A 89 -11.02 11.70 9.58
CA GLY A 89 -12.04 11.94 8.54
C GLY A 89 -13.27 12.66 9.09
N TRP A 90 -13.64 12.40 10.36
CA TRP A 90 -14.74 13.08 11.04
C TRP A 90 -14.39 14.54 11.37
N PHE A 91 -13.16 14.80 11.85
CA PHE A 91 -12.66 16.16 12.10
C PHE A 91 -12.60 17.01 10.82
N ARG A 92 -12.22 16.42 9.68
CA ARG A 92 -12.27 17.10 8.37
C ARG A 92 -13.69 17.41 7.92
N ALA A 93 -14.68 16.61 8.32
CA ALA A 93 -16.08 16.84 8.00
C ALA A 93 -16.77 17.88 8.92
N HIS A 94 -16.20 18.17 10.09
CA HIS A 94 -16.78 19.08 11.09
C HIS A 94 -15.79 20.20 11.49
N PRO A 95 -15.53 21.20 10.61
CA PRO A 95 -14.56 22.26 10.88
C PRO A 95 -14.92 23.09 12.12
N ARG A 96 -16.21 23.17 12.49
CA ARG A 96 -16.68 23.85 13.71
C ARG A 96 -16.32 23.11 15.00
N ALA A 97 -16.20 21.79 14.97
CA ALA A 97 -15.79 20.99 16.13
C ALA A 97 -14.27 21.03 16.35
N ALA A 98 -13.48 21.16 15.28
CA ALA A 98 -12.02 21.31 15.36
C ALA A 98 -11.62 22.62 16.07
N LEU A 99 -12.33 23.72 15.81
CA LEU A 99 -12.07 25.02 16.45
C LEU A 99 -12.36 25.02 17.96
N ALA A 100 -13.33 24.25 18.45
CA ALA A 100 -13.63 24.14 19.88
C ALA A 100 -12.48 23.51 20.68
N SER A 101 -11.67 22.65 20.05
CA SER A 101 -10.52 22.01 20.70
C SER A 101 -9.33 22.95 20.92
N LEU A 102 -9.27 24.09 20.22
CA LEU A 102 -8.19 25.08 20.38
C LEU A 102 -8.38 25.97 21.61
N VAL A 103 -9.61 26.12 22.10
CA VAL A 103 -9.92 26.95 23.28
C VAL A 103 -9.20 26.46 24.55
N PRO A 104 -9.27 25.17 24.96
CA PRO A 104 -8.57 24.71 26.15
C PRO A 104 -7.04 24.72 25.99
N VAL A 105 -6.53 24.46 24.77
CA VAL A 105 -5.09 24.49 24.48
C VAL A 105 -4.54 25.90 24.59
N LEU A 106 -5.23 26.89 24.01
CA LEU A 106 -4.85 28.29 24.12
C LEU A 106 -4.96 28.81 25.57
N ALA A 107 -5.99 28.40 26.31
CA ALA A 107 -6.12 28.74 27.73
C ALA A 107 -4.96 28.17 28.57
N ALA A 108 -4.57 26.90 28.33
CA ALA A 108 -3.44 26.29 29.02
C ALA A 108 -2.10 26.98 28.67
N VAL A 109 -1.88 27.31 27.39
CA VAL A 109 -0.69 28.04 26.95
C VAL A 109 -0.66 29.44 27.56
N ALA A 110 -1.78 30.16 27.57
CA ALA A 110 -1.89 31.48 28.20
C ALA A 110 -1.60 31.41 29.70
N LEU A 111 -2.09 30.37 30.39
CA LEU A 111 -1.84 30.16 31.81
C LEU A 111 -0.36 29.87 32.10
N VAL A 112 0.29 29.03 31.28
CA VAL A 112 1.73 28.76 31.40
C VAL A 112 2.56 30.02 31.16
N VAL A 113 2.19 30.83 30.16
CA VAL A 113 2.86 32.10 29.88
C VAL A 113 2.66 33.08 31.02
N TYR A 114 1.42 33.22 31.53
CA TYR A 114 1.10 34.10 32.65
C TYR A 114 1.89 33.73 33.91
N VAL A 115 1.88 32.45 34.34
CA VAL A 115 2.65 31.97 35.50
C VAL A 115 4.15 32.19 35.31
N ARG A 116 4.66 32.12 34.07
CA ARG A 116 6.09 32.32 33.80
C ARG A 116 6.50 33.79 33.75
N ILE A 117 5.58 34.69 33.39
CA ILE A 117 5.78 36.14 33.46
C ILE A 117 5.71 36.59 34.93
N GLU A 118 4.69 36.18 35.68
CA GLU A 118 4.61 36.46 37.12
C GLU A 118 5.75 35.79 37.92
N GLY A 119 6.25 34.66 37.44
CA GLY A 119 7.36 33.93 38.07
C GLY A 119 8.75 34.56 37.83
N ASP A 120 8.86 35.57 36.96
CA ASP A 120 10.09 36.35 36.76
C ASP A 120 10.16 37.54 37.76
N ASP A 121 9.01 38.04 38.21
CA ASP A 121 8.90 39.01 39.31
C ASP A 121 8.69 38.29 40.66
N GLY A 122 9.75 37.68 41.16
CA GLY A 122 9.87 37.36 42.59
C GLY A 122 9.44 35.95 42.98
N GLN A 123 10.35 35.00 42.80
CA GLN A 123 10.47 33.88 43.75
C GLN A 123 10.83 34.44 45.14
N ILE A 124 9.81 34.82 45.91
CA ILE A 124 9.66 34.34 47.28
C ILE A 124 8.15 34.14 47.47
N ALA A 125 7.66 32.97 47.04
CA ALA A 125 6.40 32.45 47.56
C ALA A 125 6.65 32.18 49.05
N LEU A 126 6.35 33.20 49.85
CA LEU A 126 6.23 33.16 51.30
C LEU A 126 5.15 32.12 51.63
N PHE A 127 5.54 30.86 51.71
CA PHE A 127 4.73 29.82 52.34
C PHE A 127 4.72 30.13 53.84
N GLU A 128 3.80 31.01 54.25
CA GLU A 128 3.45 31.19 55.65
C GLU A 128 2.67 29.95 56.08
N MET A 129 3.40 28.88 56.41
CA MET A 129 2.87 27.83 57.25
C MET A 129 2.80 28.38 58.68
N ALA A 130 1.62 28.88 59.05
CA ALA A 130 1.27 29.07 60.44
C ALA A 130 1.23 27.70 61.12
N THR A 131 2.34 27.30 61.73
CA THR A 131 2.39 26.28 62.77
C THR A 131 2.71 26.98 64.08
N GLU A 132 1.87 26.70 65.07
CA GLU A 132 1.78 27.41 66.33
C GLU A 132 3.13 27.44 67.08
N GLY A 133 3.56 28.63 67.52
CA GLY A 133 4.21 28.76 68.82
C GLY A 133 5.70 29.09 68.92
N GLU A 134 6.50 29.18 67.84
CA GLU A 134 7.92 29.55 67.99
C GLU A 134 8.51 30.16 66.70
N VAL A 135 8.87 31.45 66.74
CA VAL A 135 9.44 32.16 65.58
C VAL A 135 10.94 31.91 65.53
N THR A 136 11.37 30.96 64.69
CA THR A 136 12.78 30.77 64.33
C THR A 136 13.06 31.40 62.97
N MET A 137 13.84 32.50 62.95
CA MET A 137 14.24 33.16 61.71
C MET A 137 15.48 32.46 61.14
N VAL A 138 15.33 31.78 59.99
CA VAL A 138 16.43 31.13 59.28
C VAL A 138 16.80 31.95 58.05
N LEU A 139 18.01 32.53 58.05
CA LEU A 139 18.58 33.23 56.89
C LEU A 139 19.44 32.24 56.10
N GLN A 140 19.05 31.97 54.86
CA GLN A 140 19.77 31.10 53.96
C GLN A 140 20.80 31.92 53.17
N THR A 141 22.08 31.79 53.54
CA THR A 141 23.22 32.35 52.79
C THR A 141 23.90 31.25 51.97
N SER A 142 24.68 31.62 50.94
CA SER A 142 25.28 30.70 49.96
C SER A 142 26.30 29.69 50.54
N ASP A 143 26.58 29.75 51.84
CA ASP A 143 27.49 28.85 52.56
C ASP A 143 26.78 27.88 53.53
N GLY A 144 25.43 27.80 53.50
CA GLY A 144 24.64 26.90 54.33
C GLY A 144 23.80 27.61 55.41
N PRO A 145 22.81 26.93 56.02
CA PRO A 145 21.86 27.57 56.93
C PRO A 145 22.51 27.91 58.28
N VAL A 146 22.46 29.18 58.66
CA VAL A 146 22.86 29.66 59.99
C VAL A 146 21.59 29.92 60.81
N VAL A 147 21.46 29.24 61.95
CA VAL A 147 20.36 29.41 62.89
C VAL A 147 20.81 30.36 63.99
N LEU A 148 20.16 31.52 64.11
CA LEU A 148 20.38 32.46 65.21
C LEU A 148 19.30 32.21 66.27
N LEU A 149 19.71 31.62 67.39
CA LEU A 149 18.86 31.52 68.59
C LEU A 149 18.92 32.88 69.29
N GLY A 150 17.78 33.57 69.37
CA GLY A 150 17.65 34.79 70.15
C GLY A 150 17.71 34.45 71.63
N GLU A 151 18.81 34.81 72.31
CA GLU A 151 18.87 34.70 73.76
C GLU A 151 18.06 35.83 74.40
N GLU A 152 17.05 35.42 75.16
CA GLU A 152 16.19 36.27 75.97
C GLU A 152 16.98 36.75 77.18
N HIS A 153 17.19 38.06 77.34
CA HIS A 153 17.63 38.62 78.62
C HIS A 153 16.61 39.66 79.11
N SER A 154 16.16 39.35 80.33
CA SER A 154 15.21 40.01 81.22
C SER A 154 15.46 41.50 81.47
#